data_AF-A0AA39PXY8-F1
#
_entry.id   AF-A0AA39PXY8-F1
#
_cell.length_a   1.000
_cell.length_b   1.000
_cell.length_c   1.000
_cell.angle_alpha   90.00
_cell.angle_beta   90.00
_cell.angle_gamma   90.00
#
_symmetry.space_group_name_H-M   'P 1'
#
loop_
_entity.id
_entity.type
_entity.pdbx_description
1 polymer ?
#
loop_
_entity_poly.entity_id
_entity_poly.type
_entity_poly.pdbx_seq_one_letter_code
_entity_poly.pdbx_strand_id
1 'polypeptide(L)'
;MDSKVGWPVEALAQDLIKNCTNIPVPPIQCILNMDIDESFIVMDFIPGITLVAAWPTMGLWQKLSTYASSTPSCIPDPKFLGPFSMVNSQQNVMHPTTSALFFNKAMDHTTLTEGDLHWGPLPDDGTLVYSHIDLALQNLILGEDSQLWLIDFTMAGFYPTWFEYMNMVIDAKSEGGPEYDSIWWAIIPFIADPYFCTYKWISMVVPQYLGMA
;
A
#
# COMPACT_ATOMS: atom_id res chain seq x y z
N MET A 1 5.54 -0.75 28.99
CA MET A 1 4.93 -0.94 27.67
C MET A 1 3.45 -0.87 27.90
N ASP A 2 2.83 0.24 27.49
CA ASP A 2 1.38 0.37 27.56
C ASP A 2 0.76 -0.69 26.64
N SER A 3 -0.19 -1.45 27.16
CA SER A 3 -0.82 -2.51 26.39
C SER A 3 -1.63 -1.89 25.25
N LYS A 4 -1.24 -2.11 23.99
CA LYS A 4 -2.00 -1.73 22.78
C LYS A 4 -3.23 -2.64 22.56
N VAL A 5 -3.79 -3.14 23.65
CA VAL A 5 -4.97 -4.01 23.66
C VAL A 5 -6.19 -3.16 23.29
N GLY A 6 -6.94 -3.59 22.28
CA GLY A 6 -8.10 -2.86 21.78
C GLY A 6 -7.78 -1.73 20.80
N TRP A 7 -6.55 -1.67 20.26
CA TRP A 7 -6.27 -0.81 19.11
C TRP A 7 -6.83 -1.44 17.82
N PRO A 8 -7.45 -0.66 16.93
CA PRO A 8 -7.86 -1.15 15.62
C PRO A 8 -6.64 -1.50 14.77
N VAL A 9 -6.88 -2.34 13.77
CA VAL A 9 -5.85 -2.85 12.85
C VAL A 9 -5.08 -1.73 12.15
N GLU A 10 -5.78 -0.69 11.71
CA GLU A 10 -5.23 0.50 11.07
C GLU A 10 -4.24 1.23 11.99
N ALA A 11 -4.62 1.46 13.26
CA ALA A 11 -3.76 2.13 14.23
C ALA A 11 -2.50 1.31 14.55
N LEU A 12 -2.62 -0.01 14.64
CA LEU A 12 -1.48 -0.91 14.82
C LEU A 12 -0.53 -0.87 13.62
N ALA A 13 -1.07 -0.82 12.40
CA ALA A 13 -0.28 -0.70 11.18
C ALA A 13 0.51 0.61 11.14
N GLN A 14 -0.17 1.74 11.36
CA GLN A 14 0.45 3.05 11.35
C GLN A 14 1.53 3.19 12.43
N ASP A 15 1.26 2.68 13.64
CA ASP A 15 2.24 2.67 14.72
C ASP A 15 3.45 1.77 14.40
N LEU A 16 3.26 0.64 13.72
CA LEU A 16 4.38 -0.19 13.25
C LEU A 16 5.27 0.59 12.30
N ILE A 17 4.69 1.29 11.31
CA ILE A 17 5.44 2.13 10.37
C ILE A 17 6.16 3.27 11.08
N LYS A 18 5.48 3.95 12.00
CA LYS A 18 6.06 5.04 12.82
C LYS A 18 7.31 4.57 13.57
N ASN A 19 7.29 3.35 14.10
CA ASN A 19 8.33 2.83 14.98
C ASN A 19 9.46 2.08 14.23
N CYS A 20 9.19 1.56 13.04
CA CYS A 20 10.13 0.72 12.30
C CYS A 20 10.71 1.40 11.05
N THR A 21 10.26 2.59 10.70
CA THR A 21 10.68 3.31 9.49
C THR A 21 10.89 4.81 9.77
N ASN A 22 11.43 5.52 8.77
CA ASN A 22 11.49 7.00 8.78
C ASN A 22 10.34 7.63 7.96
N ILE A 23 9.30 6.85 7.63
CA ILE A 23 8.18 7.34 6.83
C ILE A 23 7.30 8.22 7.73
N PRO A 24 7.04 9.47 7.33
CA PRO A 24 6.16 10.34 8.09
C PRO A 24 4.72 9.84 8.01
N VAL A 25 4.18 9.53 9.18
CA VAL A 25 2.77 9.25 9.39
C VAL A 25 2.27 10.13 10.53
N PRO A 26 0.99 10.57 10.48
CA PRO A 26 0.41 11.37 11.55
C PRO A 26 0.61 10.72 12.92
N PRO A 27 1.13 11.43 13.93
CA PRO A 27 1.16 10.91 15.29
C PRO A 27 -0.24 10.54 15.78
N ILE A 28 -0.42 9.30 16.25
CA ILE A 28 -1.65 8.87 16.93
C ILE A 28 -1.60 9.43 18.36
N GLN A 29 -2.61 10.21 18.72
CA GLN A 29 -2.76 10.81 20.05
C GLN A 29 -3.50 9.86 21.00
N CYS A 30 -4.61 9.27 20.55
CA CYS A 30 -5.33 8.25 21.31
C CYS A 30 -6.29 7.45 20.42
N ILE A 31 -6.80 6.34 20.99
CA ILE A 31 -7.86 5.52 20.41
C ILE A 31 -9.09 5.65 21.31
N LEU A 32 -10.24 5.98 20.73
CA LEU A 32 -11.52 6.03 21.42
C LEU A 32 -12.37 4.83 20.98
N ASN A 33 -12.49 3.83 21.85
CA ASN A 33 -13.36 2.68 21.62
C ASN A 33 -14.76 3.03 22.14
N MET A 34 -15.75 3.13 21.24
CA MET A 34 -17.13 3.45 21.64
C MET A 34 -17.91 2.18 21.97
N ASP A 35 -18.00 1.27 21.00
CA ASP A 35 -18.72 0.00 21.08
C ASP A 35 -17.83 -1.15 20.58
N ILE A 36 -18.36 -2.39 20.53
CA ILE A 36 -17.61 -3.60 20.16
C ILE A 36 -17.02 -3.48 18.73
N ASP A 37 -17.67 -2.72 17.85
CA ASP A 37 -17.35 -2.67 16.42
C ASP A 37 -16.89 -1.29 15.92
N GLU A 38 -16.83 -0.27 16.78
CA GLU A 38 -16.47 1.11 16.38
C GLU A 38 -15.38 1.72 17.25
N SER A 39 -14.29 2.11 16.60
CA SER A 39 -13.15 2.81 17.19
C SER A 39 -12.81 4.06 16.39
N PHE A 40 -12.53 5.17 17.06
CA PHE A 40 -11.95 6.35 16.44
C PHE A 40 -10.46 6.44 16.72
N ILE A 41 -9.69 6.70 15.66
CA ILE A 41 -8.28 7.03 15.75
C ILE A 41 -8.17 8.55 15.79
N VAL A 42 -7.70 9.09 16.92
CA VAL A 42 -7.41 10.52 17.05
C VAL A 42 -5.94 10.72 16.77
N MET A 43 -5.62 11.55 15.78
CA MET A 43 -4.26 11.82 15.34
C MET A 43 -4.03 13.32 15.13
N ASP A 44 -2.76 13.73 15.07
CA ASP A 44 -2.42 15.10 14.74
C ASP A 44 -2.86 15.43 13.31
N PHE A 45 -3.45 16.61 13.17
CA PHE A 45 -3.77 17.15 11.86
C PHE A 45 -2.49 17.57 11.14
N ILE A 46 -2.32 17.10 9.90
CA ILE A 46 -1.21 17.50 9.03
C ILE A 46 -1.68 18.65 8.13
N PRO A 47 -1.16 19.88 8.30
CA PRO A 47 -1.50 20.99 7.43
C PRO A 47 -0.89 20.79 6.04
N GLY A 48 -1.75 20.76 5.02
CA GLY A 48 -1.34 20.51 3.65
C GLY A 48 -2.53 20.16 2.77
N ILE A 49 -2.24 19.65 1.57
CA ILE A 49 -3.24 19.11 0.64
C ILE A 49 -2.85 17.70 0.22
N THR A 50 -3.82 16.89 -0.16
CA THR A 50 -3.53 15.56 -0.72
C THR A 50 -2.73 15.69 -2.01
N LEU A 51 -1.88 14.70 -2.27
CA LEU A 51 -1.01 14.72 -3.43
C LEU A 51 -1.84 14.64 -4.72
N VAL A 52 -2.99 13.95 -4.71
CA VAL A 52 -3.95 13.96 -5.83
C VAL A 52 -4.42 15.36 -6.18
N ALA A 53 -4.70 16.21 -5.19
CA ALA A 53 -5.11 17.60 -5.43
C ALA A 53 -3.94 18.48 -5.89
N ALA A 54 -2.73 18.24 -5.38
CA ALA A 54 -1.53 18.97 -5.78
C ALA A 54 -1.05 18.59 -7.19
N TRP A 55 -1.14 17.31 -7.56
CA TRP A 55 -0.46 16.71 -8.71
C TRP A 55 -0.72 17.41 -10.05
N PRO A 56 -1.95 17.83 -10.40
CA PRO A 56 -2.21 18.52 -11.67
C PRO A 56 -1.49 19.87 -11.79
N THR A 57 -1.13 20.49 -10.67
CA THR A 57 -0.46 21.80 -10.62
C THR A 57 1.06 21.70 -10.51
N MET A 58 1.59 20.50 -10.20
CA MET A 58 3.01 20.29 -10.00
C MET A 58 3.78 20.22 -11.32
N GLY A 59 4.92 20.90 -11.36
CA GLY A 59 5.89 20.74 -12.45
C GLY A 59 6.60 19.38 -12.40
N LEU A 60 7.21 18.97 -13.51
CA LEU A 60 7.92 17.69 -13.63
C LEU A 60 8.94 17.46 -12.50
N TRP A 61 9.74 18.47 -12.17
CA TRP A 61 10.74 18.37 -11.10
C TRP A 61 10.15 18.22 -9.71
N GLN A 62 8.95 18.76 -9.46
CA GLN A 62 8.26 18.59 -8.18
C GLN A 62 7.73 17.16 -8.06
N LYS A 63 7.13 16.61 -9.14
CA LYS A 63 6.68 15.20 -9.19
C LYS A 63 7.82 14.19 -9.08
N LEU A 64 9.00 14.53 -9.63
CA LEU A 64 10.21 13.72 -9.48
C LEU A 64 10.89 13.94 -8.12
N SER A 65 10.78 15.11 -7.51
CA SER A 65 11.35 15.43 -6.20
C SER A 65 10.52 14.86 -5.05
N THR A 66 9.20 14.73 -5.20
CA THR A 66 8.38 13.92 -4.27
C THR A 66 8.85 12.46 -4.25
N TYR A 67 9.36 11.96 -5.37
CA TYR A 67 10.06 10.68 -5.43
C TYR A 67 11.50 10.75 -4.86
N ALA A 68 12.31 11.75 -5.21
CA ALA A 68 13.73 11.82 -4.81
C ALA A 68 13.96 12.15 -3.32
N SER A 69 13.13 13.01 -2.73
CA SER A 69 13.19 13.35 -1.28
C SER A 69 12.73 12.19 -0.39
N SER A 70 12.10 11.19 -1.01
CA SER A 70 11.70 9.93 -0.41
C SER A 70 12.84 8.88 -0.44
N THR A 71 13.95 9.14 -1.12
CA THR A 71 15.12 8.24 -1.12
C THR A 71 16.22 8.79 -0.19
N PRO A 72 16.61 8.08 0.88
CA PRO A 72 17.75 8.48 1.69
C PRO A 72 19.01 8.54 0.81
N SER A 73 19.78 9.62 0.95
CA SER A 73 21.09 9.78 0.31
C SER A 73 22.09 8.82 0.95
N CYS A 74 22.08 7.55 0.52
CA CYS A 74 23.15 6.55 0.51
C CYS A 74 22.54 5.19 0.10
N ILE A 75 22.93 4.70 -1.08
CA ILE A 75 22.60 3.41 -1.74
C ILE A 75 22.73 2.20 -0.75
N PRO A 76 21.95 1.08 -0.79
CA PRO A 76 21.00 0.56 -1.80
C PRO A 76 19.66 0.07 -1.21
N ASP A 77 18.57 0.81 -1.36
CA ASP A 77 17.21 0.27 -1.51
C ASP A 77 16.24 1.47 -1.56
N PRO A 78 15.62 1.77 -2.71
CA PRO A 78 14.59 2.81 -2.80
C PRO A 78 13.28 2.28 -2.21
N LYS A 79 13.26 1.99 -0.90
CA LYS A 79 12.12 1.37 -0.20
C LYS A 79 11.43 2.35 0.72
N PHE A 80 10.97 3.47 0.18
CA PHE A 80 10.18 4.43 0.97
C PHE A 80 8.72 4.01 1.11
N LEU A 81 8.20 3.20 0.17
CA LEU A 81 6.76 3.03 0.00
C LEU A 81 6.35 1.62 -0.48
N GLY A 82 7.32 0.75 -0.74
CA GLY A 82 7.14 -0.62 -1.22
C GLY A 82 7.83 -1.64 -0.33
N PRO A 83 7.47 -2.92 -0.48
CA PRO A 83 7.33 -3.92 0.57
C PRO A 83 8.46 -3.96 1.63
N PHE A 84 8.09 -3.79 2.91
CA PHE A 84 9.05 -3.90 4.01
C PHE A 84 9.32 -5.37 4.35
N SER A 85 10.58 -5.79 4.24
CA SER A 85 11.03 -7.06 4.81
C SER A 85 11.10 -6.93 6.34
N MET A 86 9.96 -7.14 7.00
CA MET A 86 9.88 -7.35 8.44
C MET A 86 9.78 -8.85 8.71
N VAL A 87 10.93 -9.53 8.73
CA VAL A 87 11.00 -10.93 9.16
C VAL A 87 11.09 -10.95 10.69
N ASN A 88 10.04 -11.48 11.32
CA ASN A 88 9.80 -11.71 12.76
C ASN A 88 8.98 -10.66 13.50
N SER A 89 7.70 -10.96 13.72
CA SER A 89 7.25 -11.32 15.08
C SER A 89 5.84 -11.91 15.03
N GLN A 90 5.69 -13.11 15.59
CA GLN A 90 4.39 -13.64 15.96
C GLN A 90 3.73 -12.69 16.97
N GLN A 91 2.39 -12.63 16.92
CA GLN A 91 1.46 -11.98 17.88
C GLN A 91 0.97 -10.57 17.54
N ASN A 92 0.35 -10.42 16.36
CA ASN A 92 -0.99 -9.87 16.20
C ASN A 92 -1.41 -10.16 14.76
N VAL A 93 -2.28 -11.15 14.57
CA VAL A 93 -2.69 -11.59 13.24
C VAL A 93 -3.55 -10.49 12.63
N MET A 94 -2.93 -9.67 11.78
CA MET A 94 -3.64 -8.79 10.86
C MET A 94 -4.53 -9.69 10.01
N HIS A 95 -5.86 -9.54 10.15
CA HIS A 95 -6.80 -10.35 9.37
C HIS A 95 -6.62 -10.06 7.87
N PRO A 96 -6.88 -11.04 6.99
CA PRO A 96 -6.81 -10.81 5.56
C PRO A 96 -7.77 -9.67 5.21
N THR A 97 -7.25 -8.63 4.58
CA THR A 97 -8.10 -7.54 4.11
C THR A 97 -9.02 -8.02 3.00
N THR A 98 -10.03 -7.20 2.72
CA THR A 98 -10.95 -7.36 1.61
C THR A 98 -10.22 -7.73 0.31
N SER A 99 -9.09 -7.07 -0.02
CA SER A 99 -8.31 -7.38 -1.23
C SER A 99 -7.68 -8.76 -1.23
N ALA A 100 -7.06 -9.20 -0.14
CA ALA A 100 -6.51 -10.56 -0.05
C ALA A 100 -7.61 -11.63 -0.07
N LEU A 101 -8.75 -11.36 0.59
CA LEU A 101 -9.90 -12.27 0.55
C LEU A 101 -10.45 -12.39 -0.88
N PHE A 102 -10.54 -11.28 -1.61
CA PHE A 102 -10.95 -11.30 -3.01
C PHE A 102 -9.97 -12.04 -3.89
N PHE A 103 -8.66 -11.79 -3.75
CA PHE A 103 -7.63 -12.51 -4.50
C PHE A 103 -7.74 -14.03 -4.27
N ASN A 104 -7.83 -14.46 -3.01
CA ASN A 104 -7.97 -15.88 -2.66
C ASN A 104 -9.25 -16.49 -3.22
N LYS A 105 -10.39 -15.82 -3.10
CA LYS A 105 -11.65 -16.27 -3.70
C LYS A 105 -11.55 -16.39 -5.23
N ALA A 106 -10.89 -15.43 -5.87
CA ALA A 106 -10.71 -15.44 -7.30
C ALA A 106 -9.80 -16.59 -7.76
N MET A 107 -8.73 -16.88 -7.01
CA MET A 107 -7.88 -18.06 -7.19
C MET A 107 -8.64 -19.38 -7.00
N ASP A 108 -9.47 -19.48 -5.94
CA ASP A 108 -10.32 -20.66 -5.69
C ASP A 108 -11.29 -20.87 -6.87
N HIS A 109 -11.92 -19.80 -7.35
CA HIS A 109 -12.81 -19.84 -8.51
C HIS A 109 -12.09 -20.32 -9.77
N THR A 110 -10.92 -19.75 -10.12
CA THR A 110 -10.14 -20.18 -11.29
C THR A 110 -9.77 -21.67 -11.19
N THR A 111 -9.33 -22.10 -10.00
CA THR A 111 -8.95 -23.51 -9.75
C THR A 111 -10.11 -24.47 -10.02
N LEU A 112 -11.33 -24.07 -9.65
CA LEU A 112 -12.54 -24.86 -9.86
C LEU A 112 -13.03 -24.84 -11.31
N THR A 113 -12.82 -23.76 -12.07
CA THR A 113 -13.37 -23.58 -13.42
C THR A 113 -12.45 -24.06 -14.54
N GLU A 114 -11.13 -23.92 -14.39
CA GLU A 114 -10.18 -24.15 -15.49
C GLU A 114 -9.57 -25.56 -15.54
N GLY A 115 -9.81 -26.40 -14.53
CA GLY A 115 -9.51 -27.84 -14.53
C GLY A 115 -8.10 -28.22 -15.00
N ASP A 116 -7.16 -28.45 -14.07
CA ASP A 116 -5.80 -28.95 -14.32
C ASP A 116 -4.96 -28.19 -15.38
N LEU A 117 -5.41 -27.03 -15.88
CA LEU A 117 -4.59 -26.15 -16.71
C LEU A 117 -3.46 -25.59 -15.83
N HIS A 118 -2.33 -26.30 -15.81
CA HIS A 118 -1.16 -25.94 -15.03
C HIS A 118 -0.51 -24.66 -15.58
N TRP A 119 -0.93 -23.52 -15.05
CA TRP A 119 -0.28 -22.22 -15.28
C TRP A 119 1.08 -22.07 -14.55
N GLY A 120 1.57 -23.14 -13.95
CA GLY A 120 2.73 -23.14 -13.04
C GLY A 120 2.38 -22.54 -11.67
N PRO A 121 3.29 -22.65 -10.69
CA PRO A 121 3.14 -21.92 -9.43
C PRO A 121 3.19 -20.42 -9.68
N LEU A 122 2.54 -19.65 -8.80
CA LEU A 122 2.73 -18.20 -8.71
C LEU A 122 4.25 -17.93 -8.67
N PRO A 123 4.79 -17.00 -9.48
CA PRO A 123 6.23 -16.76 -9.57
C PRO A 123 6.72 -15.93 -8.38
N ASP A 124 6.49 -16.41 -7.16
CA ASP A 124 7.00 -15.86 -5.91
C ASP A 124 7.62 -16.96 -5.04
N ASP A 125 8.31 -16.54 -3.98
CA ASP A 125 8.96 -17.42 -3.01
C ASP A 125 8.16 -17.54 -1.70
N GLY A 126 6.93 -17.02 -1.68
CA GLY A 126 6.06 -16.94 -0.51
C GLY A 126 6.52 -15.92 0.55
N THR A 127 7.53 -15.08 0.28
CA THR A 127 7.96 -14.04 1.20
C THR A 127 6.84 -13.03 1.42
N LEU A 128 6.47 -12.83 2.68
CA LEU A 128 5.56 -11.78 3.10
C LEU A 128 6.32 -10.58 3.62
N VAL A 129 5.75 -9.42 3.34
CA VAL A 129 6.32 -8.11 3.57
C VAL A 129 5.19 -7.17 3.94
N TYR A 130 5.49 -6.18 4.76
CA TYR A 130 4.49 -5.19 5.08
C TYR A 130 4.24 -4.32 3.84
N SER A 131 2.97 -4.16 3.47
CA SER A 131 2.52 -3.38 2.34
C SER A 131 1.31 -2.54 2.79
N HIS A 132 1.21 -1.32 2.28
CA HIS A 132 0.07 -0.43 2.47
C HIS A 132 -1.16 -0.94 1.72
N ILE A 133 -0.93 -1.48 0.52
CA ILE A 133 -1.85 -2.03 -0.49
C ILE A 133 -2.94 -1.09 -1.01
N ASP A 134 -3.09 0.08 -0.42
CA ASP A 134 -3.88 1.19 -0.92
C ASP A 134 -3.00 2.43 -1.17
N LEU A 135 -1.78 2.23 -1.68
CA LEU A 135 -0.87 3.34 -1.88
C LEU A 135 -1.23 4.13 -3.16
N ALA A 136 -1.93 5.23 -2.97
CA ALA A 136 -2.41 6.10 -4.05
C ALA A 136 -2.08 7.58 -3.78
N LEU A 137 -2.24 8.44 -4.80
CA LEU A 137 -2.02 9.88 -4.67
C LEU A 137 -2.94 10.52 -3.61
N GLN A 138 -4.12 9.95 -3.37
CA GLN A 138 -5.06 10.43 -2.35
C GLN A 138 -4.60 10.15 -0.91
N ASN A 139 -3.81 9.09 -0.72
CA ASN A 139 -3.33 8.63 0.59
C ASN A 139 -1.96 9.23 0.96
N LEU A 140 -1.53 10.25 0.22
CA LEU A 140 -0.34 11.05 0.50
C LEU A 140 -0.75 12.50 0.72
N ILE A 141 -0.33 13.11 1.82
CA ILE A 141 -0.48 14.55 2.07
C ILE A 141 0.86 15.24 1.79
N LEU A 142 0.84 16.25 0.93
CA LEU A 142 1.94 17.19 0.79
C LEU A 142 1.78 18.26 1.88
N GLY A 143 2.58 18.14 2.93
CA GLY A 143 2.61 19.06 4.05
C GLY A 143 3.20 20.42 3.66
N GLU A 144 2.83 21.47 4.39
CA GLU A 144 3.43 22.81 4.23
C GLU A 144 4.95 22.82 4.51
N ASP A 145 5.43 21.82 5.26
CA ASP A 145 6.84 21.54 5.53
C ASP A 145 7.58 20.90 4.33
N SER A 146 6.90 20.75 3.19
CA SER A 146 7.39 20.06 1.98
C SER A 146 7.67 18.56 2.20
N GLN A 147 7.14 17.99 3.29
CA GLN A 147 7.21 16.56 3.56
C GLN A 147 5.97 15.85 3.00
N LEU A 148 6.15 14.63 2.51
CA LEU A 148 5.04 13.73 2.23
C LEU A 148 4.70 12.91 3.47
N TRP A 149 3.41 12.89 3.81
CA TRP A 149 2.84 12.14 4.92
C TRP A 149 1.92 11.05 4.38
N LEU A 150 2.15 9.81 4.81
CA LEU A 150 1.32 8.65 4.44
C LEU A 150 0.18 8.48 5.43
N ILE A 151 -1.03 8.24 4.90
CA ILE A 151 -2.27 8.04 5.65
C ILE A 151 -3.07 6.86 5.11
N ASP A 152 -4.15 6.50 5.81
CA ASP A 152 -5.11 5.45 5.44
C ASP A 152 -4.53 4.03 5.43
N PHE A 153 -4.23 3.55 6.64
CA PHE A 153 -3.68 2.21 6.85
C PHE A 153 -4.75 1.12 6.97
N THR A 154 -6.00 1.40 6.57
CA THR A 154 -7.14 0.50 6.74
C THR A 154 -6.89 -0.86 6.08
N MET A 155 -6.14 -0.85 4.98
CA MET A 155 -5.83 -2.04 4.19
C MET A 155 -4.42 -2.60 4.46
N ALA A 156 -3.60 -1.91 5.24
CA ALA A 156 -2.21 -2.29 5.41
C ALA A 156 -2.03 -3.64 6.11
N GLY A 157 -0.91 -4.30 5.84
CA GLY A 157 -0.57 -5.58 6.45
C GLY A 157 0.50 -6.37 5.72
N PHE A 158 0.59 -7.67 6.00
CA PHE A 158 1.62 -8.52 5.44
C PHE A 158 1.13 -9.27 4.21
N TYR A 159 1.70 -8.95 3.06
CA TYR A 159 1.31 -9.48 1.75
C TYR A 159 2.51 -9.98 0.97
N PRO A 160 2.31 -10.76 -0.10
CA PRO A 160 3.38 -11.06 -1.04
C PRO A 160 4.03 -9.78 -1.58
N THR A 161 5.31 -9.86 -1.93
CA THR A 161 6.09 -8.68 -2.34
C THR A 161 5.53 -7.95 -3.56
N TRP A 162 4.83 -8.66 -4.43
CA TRP A 162 4.22 -8.10 -5.63
C TRP A 162 2.87 -7.39 -5.38
N PHE A 163 2.27 -7.55 -4.19
CA PHE A 163 0.88 -7.16 -3.95
C PHE A 163 0.66 -5.64 -3.97
N GLU A 164 1.61 -4.85 -3.45
CA GLU A 164 1.56 -3.37 -3.50
C GLU A 164 1.55 -2.89 -4.95
N TYR A 165 2.51 -3.35 -5.76
CA TYR A 165 2.60 -2.98 -7.17
C TYR A 165 1.31 -3.29 -7.94
N MET A 166 0.71 -4.46 -7.69
CA MET A 166 -0.54 -4.84 -8.33
C MET A 166 -1.67 -3.86 -7.98
N ASN A 167 -1.85 -3.54 -6.70
CA ASN A 167 -2.94 -2.67 -6.27
C ASN A 167 -2.72 -1.22 -6.74
N MET A 168 -1.50 -0.70 -6.70
CA MET A 168 -1.19 0.62 -7.31
C MET A 168 -1.54 0.68 -8.80
N VAL A 169 -1.30 -0.39 -9.56
CA VAL A 169 -1.65 -0.47 -10.98
C VAL A 169 -3.15 -0.60 -11.20
N ILE A 170 -3.87 -1.31 -10.33
CA ILE A 170 -5.34 -1.45 -10.41
C ILE A 170 -6.01 -0.11 -10.06
N ASP A 171 -5.58 0.51 -8.97
CA ASP A 171 -6.05 1.82 -8.51
C ASP A 171 -5.89 2.89 -9.61
N ALA A 172 -4.68 3.02 -10.15
CA ALA A 172 -4.41 3.98 -11.24
C ALA A 172 -5.21 3.72 -12.52
N LYS A 173 -5.74 2.50 -12.72
CA LYS A 173 -6.64 2.17 -13.83
C LYS A 173 -8.11 2.46 -13.52
N SER A 174 -8.52 2.22 -12.27
CA SER A 174 -9.90 2.35 -11.81
C SER A 174 -10.30 3.81 -11.65
N GLU A 175 -9.53 4.56 -10.87
CA GLU A 175 -9.82 5.97 -10.60
C GLU A 175 -9.86 6.75 -11.91
N GLY A 176 -8.81 6.58 -12.72
CA GLY A 176 -8.62 7.39 -13.92
C GLY A 176 -8.56 8.89 -13.58
N GLY A 177 -8.19 9.72 -14.56
CA GLY A 177 -8.14 11.17 -14.34
C GLY A 177 -6.83 11.82 -14.76
N PRO A 178 -6.79 13.16 -14.80
CA PRO A 178 -5.60 13.92 -15.23
C PRO A 178 -4.39 13.74 -14.31
N GLU A 179 -4.59 13.33 -13.07
CA GLU A 179 -3.55 13.06 -12.07
C GLU A 179 -2.80 11.74 -12.32
N TYR A 180 -3.47 10.72 -12.84
CA TYR A 180 -2.89 9.41 -13.19
C TYR A 180 -2.21 9.47 -14.57
N ASP A 181 -1.38 10.50 -14.74
CA ASP A 181 -0.68 10.81 -15.98
C ASP A 181 0.50 9.87 -16.25
N SER A 182 1.15 10.07 -17.39
CA SER A 182 2.35 9.31 -17.78
C SER A 182 3.48 9.36 -16.75
N ILE A 183 3.52 10.37 -15.88
CA ILE A 183 4.56 10.50 -14.84
C ILE A 183 4.21 9.57 -13.67
N TRP A 184 2.96 9.55 -13.20
CA TRP A 184 2.54 8.61 -12.16
C TRP A 184 2.76 7.16 -12.61
N TRP A 185 2.32 6.83 -13.82
CA TRP A 185 2.57 5.52 -14.44
C TRP A 185 4.06 5.16 -14.54
N ALA A 186 4.92 6.15 -14.81
CA ALA A 186 6.35 5.94 -14.85
C ALA A 186 6.96 5.72 -13.45
N ILE A 187 6.37 6.26 -12.39
CA ILE A 187 6.90 6.19 -11.02
C ILE A 187 6.48 4.90 -10.29
N ILE A 188 5.28 4.34 -10.55
CA ILE A 188 4.79 3.12 -9.87
C ILE A 188 5.85 2.00 -9.76
N PRO A 189 6.55 1.60 -10.85
CA PRO A 189 7.55 0.52 -10.77
C PRO A 189 8.78 0.85 -9.92
N PHE A 190 9.02 2.13 -9.62
CA PHE A 190 10.07 2.57 -8.72
C PHE A 190 9.63 2.68 -7.27
N ILE A 191 8.32 2.84 -7.03
CA ILE A 191 7.73 2.87 -5.68
C ILE A 191 7.59 1.46 -5.11
N ALA A 192 7.03 0.55 -5.90
CA ALA A 192 6.59 -0.78 -5.42
C ALA A 192 7.32 -1.95 -6.08
N ASP A 193 8.46 -1.69 -6.72
CA ASP A 193 9.23 -2.60 -7.57
C ASP A 193 8.49 -3.07 -8.85
N PRO A 194 9.23 -3.36 -9.95
CA PRO A 194 8.63 -3.64 -11.25
C PRO A 194 8.17 -5.11 -11.40
N TYR A 195 7.06 -5.49 -10.77
CA TYR A 195 6.49 -6.84 -10.85
C TYR A 195 5.72 -7.14 -12.16
N PHE A 196 6.26 -6.74 -13.32
CA PHE A 196 5.59 -6.88 -14.62
C PHE A 196 5.27 -8.33 -15.00
N CYS A 197 6.19 -9.27 -14.69
CA CYS A 197 5.99 -10.70 -14.99
C CYS A 197 4.87 -11.28 -14.13
N THR A 198 4.86 -10.98 -12.83
CA THR A 198 3.82 -11.42 -11.90
C THR A 198 2.47 -10.80 -12.27
N TYR A 199 2.45 -9.51 -12.61
CA TYR A 199 1.25 -8.84 -13.13
C TYR A 199 0.69 -9.56 -14.36
N LYS A 200 1.55 -9.87 -15.34
CA LYS A 200 1.14 -10.60 -16.55
C LYS A 200 0.58 -11.98 -16.21
N TRP A 201 1.21 -12.72 -15.31
CA TRP A 201 0.72 -14.02 -14.86
C TRP A 201 -0.66 -13.90 -14.21
N ILE A 202 -0.83 -12.98 -13.25
CA ILE A 202 -2.11 -12.74 -12.57
C ILE A 202 -3.18 -12.32 -13.58
N SER A 203 -2.83 -11.49 -14.58
CA SER A 203 -3.79 -11.08 -15.61
C SER A 203 -4.27 -12.21 -16.51
N MET A 204 -3.51 -13.30 -16.61
CA MET A 204 -3.88 -14.48 -17.37
C MET A 204 -4.70 -15.47 -16.53
N VAL A 205 -4.32 -15.67 -15.27
CA VAL A 205 -4.90 -16.69 -14.38
C VAL A 205 -6.12 -16.18 -13.61
N VAL A 206 -6.10 -14.90 -13.22
CA VAL A 206 -7.14 -14.30 -12.38
C VAL A 206 -7.58 -12.94 -12.95
N PRO A 207 -8.05 -12.88 -14.21
CA PRO A 207 -8.45 -11.61 -14.83
C PRO A 207 -9.55 -10.88 -14.05
N GLN A 208 -10.42 -11.61 -13.36
CA GLN A 208 -11.47 -11.04 -12.51
C GLN A 208 -10.93 -10.19 -11.35
N TYR A 209 -9.72 -10.47 -10.86
CA TYR A 209 -9.09 -9.65 -9.81
C TYR A 209 -8.72 -8.26 -10.34
N LEU A 210 -8.36 -8.16 -11.62
CA LEU A 210 -8.00 -6.91 -12.29
C LEU A 210 -9.21 -6.12 -12.80
N GLY A 211 -10.37 -6.77 -12.92
CA GLY A 211 -11.62 -6.17 -13.39
C GLY A 211 -12.45 -5.50 -12.30
N MET A 212 -11.94 -5.39 -11.08
CA MET A 212 -12.58 -4.63 -9.98
C MET A 212 -12.31 -3.12 -10.05
N ALA A 213 -11.89 -2.64 -11.22
CA ALA A 213 -11.72 -1.24 -11.55
C ALA A 213 -13.05 -0.59 -11.96
#